data_AF-U1PN56-F1
#
_entry.id   AF-U1PN56-F1
#
_cell.length_a   1.000
_cell.length_b   1.000
_cell.length_c   1.000
_cell.angle_alpha   90.00
_cell.angle_beta   90.00
_cell.angle_gamma   90.00
#
_symmetry.space_group_name_H-M   'P 1'
#
loop_
_entity.id
_entity.type
_entity.pdbx_description
1 polymer ?
#
loop_
_entity_poly.entity_id
_entity_poly.type
_entity_poly.pdbx_seq_one_letter_code
_entity_poly.pdbx_strand_id
1 'polypeptide(L)'
;MLVLVVGGIAVKVINSESTPEATVRDYVQLIADGKYDEANKVVDPGVTGTQSELLTSKAYSKIKGAVKFDSISGLQYDKDDDSATVNVDLLVSGHPMEAELKVESYTNNFGLRKWKILTPLLVQVQIYRHAYLSSYKIGSAIVNMKSQDHYGSVSYMMYPGVYNIEPTSINSQYVKVAPKHNKFVAVVKSRTSTAAVGAPTYVNLNFDSYAAVEPTEAAKAWVLQQIQDKVKDCGSFAGAKRDHSCPLEVRGNDVASVQVKTLPDQLKSIEYVEKNGLIEAKGDAVITVRYGYSGPSAGEVNDMEYTATASISFDEQRQPKISWTGW
;
A
#
# COMPACT_ATOMS: atom_id res chain seq x y z
N MET A 1 -0.39 -18.16 -53.57
CA MET A 1 -1.59 -17.86 -52.77
C MET A 1 -1.25 -18.05 -51.31
N LEU A 2 -1.19 -16.99 -50.51
CA LEU A 2 -1.19 -17.10 -49.05
C LEU A 2 -2.36 -16.24 -48.56
N VAL A 3 -3.32 -16.93 -47.93
CA VAL A 3 -4.63 -16.39 -47.58
C VAL A 3 -4.51 -15.58 -46.30
N LEU A 4 -4.91 -14.32 -46.37
CA LEU A 4 -5.20 -13.44 -45.23
C LEU A 4 -6.38 -14.04 -44.45
N VAL A 5 -6.12 -14.65 -43.30
CA VAL A 5 -7.16 -15.02 -42.34
C VAL A 5 -7.45 -13.80 -41.46
N VAL A 6 -8.33 -12.94 -41.95
CA VAL A 6 -8.98 -11.92 -41.12
C VAL A 6 -10.03 -12.66 -40.30
N GLY A 7 -9.67 -13.05 -39.08
CA GLY A 7 -10.60 -13.61 -38.10
C GLY A 7 -11.55 -12.53 -37.60
N GLY A 8 -12.61 -12.25 -38.37
CA GLY A 8 -13.73 -11.45 -37.91
C GLY A 8 -14.40 -12.15 -36.74
N ILE A 9 -14.43 -11.50 -35.57
CA ILE A 9 -15.30 -11.92 -34.48
C ILE A 9 -16.73 -11.64 -34.95
N ALA A 10 -17.38 -12.67 -35.50
CA ALA A 10 -18.81 -12.66 -35.70
C ALA A 10 -19.46 -12.57 -34.31
N VAL A 11 -19.83 -11.36 -33.91
CA VAL A 11 -20.78 -11.14 -32.81
C VAL A 11 -22.06 -11.81 -33.28
N LYS A 12 -22.31 -13.02 -32.76
CA LYS A 12 -23.55 -13.73 -33.00
C LYS A 12 -24.64 -12.90 -32.32
N VAL A 13 -25.33 -12.06 -33.10
CA VAL A 13 -26.52 -11.35 -32.65
C VAL A 13 -27.60 -12.41 -32.48
N ILE A 14 -27.63 -13.04 -31.32
CA ILE A 14 -28.74 -13.89 -30.92
C ILE A 14 -29.86 -12.91 -30.58
N ASN A 15 -30.93 -13.02 -31.35
CA ASN A 15 -32.18 -12.29 -31.20
C ASN A 15 -32.95 -12.80 -29.96
N SER A 16 -32.31 -12.74 -28.79
CA SER A 16 -32.86 -13.11 -27.49
C SER A 16 -33.49 -11.86 -26.87
N GLU A 17 -34.70 -11.98 -26.38
CA GLU A 17 -35.22 -11.09 -25.35
C GLU A 17 -34.12 -10.91 -24.29
N SER A 18 -33.78 -9.66 -23.99
CA SER A 18 -32.79 -9.37 -22.96
C SER A 18 -33.48 -9.65 -21.64
N THR A 19 -33.02 -10.66 -20.91
CA THR A 19 -33.45 -10.95 -19.53
C THR A 19 -32.56 -10.19 -18.54
N PRO A 20 -33.03 -9.93 -17.30
CA PRO A 20 -32.17 -9.47 -16.20
C PRO A 20 -30.86 -10.27 -16.07
N GLU A 21 -30.98 -11.60 -16.12
CA GLU A 21 -29.92 -12.57 -15.93
C GLU A 21 -28.84 -12.48 -17.01
N ALA A 22 -29.26 -12.45 -18.28
CA ALA A 22 -28.35 -12.26 -19.42
C ALA A 22 -27.60 -10.93 -19.32
N THR A 23 -28.30 -9.85 -18.94
CA THR A 23 -27.71 -8.52 -18.80
C THR A 23 -26.65 -8.48 -17.70
N VAL A 24 -26.94 -9.12 -16.56
CA VAL A 24 -26.00 -9.27 -15.46
C VAL A 24 -24.81 -10.16 -15.85
N ARG A 25 -25.05 -11.28 -16.54
CA ARG A 25 -23.98 -12.17 -17.02
C ARG A 25 -23.03 -11.44 -17.97
N ASP A 26 -23.56 -10.66 -18.91
CA ASP A 26 -22.75 -9.88 -19.86
C ASP A 26 -21.91 -8.81 -19.13
N TYR A 27 -22.49 -8.12 -18.15
CA TYR A 27 -21.77 -7.16 -17.31
C TYR A 27 -20.63 -7.80 -16.51
N VAL A 28 -20.91 -8.93 -15.83
CA VAL A 28 -19.87 -9.68 -15.10
C VAL A 28 -18.79 -10.21 -16.05
N GLN A 29 -19.16 -10.59 -17.27
CA GLN A 29 -18.18 -11.04 -18.26
C GLN A 29 -17.22 -9.92 -18.69
N LEU A 30 -17.69 -8.68 -18.83
CA LEU A 30 -16.81 -7.52 -19.08
C LEU A 30 -15.76 -7.38 -17.96
N ILE A 31 -16.20 -7.54 -16.70
CA ILE A 31 -15.31 -7.51 -15.53
C ILE A 31 -14.32 -8.68 -15.56
N ALA A 32 -14.77 -9.90 -15.85
CA ALA A 32 -13.91 -11.08 -15.92
C ALA A 32 -12.86 -11.00 -17.05
N ASP A 33 -13.23 -10.35 -18.16
CA ASP A 33 -12.34 -10.08 -19.29
C ASP A 33 -11.36 -8.91 -19.02
N GLY A 34 -11.53 -8.18 -17.92
CA GLY A 34 -10.72 -6.99 -17.61
C GLY A 34 -11.08 -5.75 -18.42
N LYS A 35 -12.27 -5.73 -19.04
CA LYS A 35 -12.83 -4.63 -19.84
C LYS A 35 -13.55 -3.63 -18.93
N TYR A 36 -12.82 -3.05 -17.99
CA TYR A 36 -13.37 -2.18 -16.95
C TYR A 36 -13.89 -0.86 -17.52
N ASP A 37 -13.22 -0.31 -18.54
CA ASP A 37 -13.69 0.91 -19.20
C ASP A 37 -15.03 0.70 -19.92
N GLU A 38 -15.29 -0.51 -20.44
CA GLU A 38 -16.56 -0.92 -21.02
C GLU A 38 -17.61 -1.19 -19.94
N ALA A 39 -17.23 -1.83 -18.83
CA ALA A 39 -18.11 -2.06 -17.69
C ALA A 39 -18.64 -0.73 -17.10
N ASN A 40 -17.78 0.30 -16.99
CA ASN A 40 -18.15 1.65 -16.55
C ASN A 40 -19.16 2.34 -17.48
N LYS A 41 -19.28 1.92 -18.75
CA LYS A 41 -20.31 2.45 -19.68
C LYS A 41 -21.66 1.76 -19.51
N VAL A 42 -21.66 0.53 -19.00
CA VAL A 42 -22.88 -0.24 -18.73
C VAL A 42 -23.56 0.24 -17.45
N VAL A 43 -22.77 0.58 -16.43
CA VAL A 43 -23.26 1.14 -15.16
C VAL A 43 -22.28 2.20 -14.68
N ASP A 44 -22.81 3.36 -14.28
CA ASP A 44 -22.04 4.39 -13.60
C ASP A 44 -21.56 3.85 -12.24
N PRO A 45 -20.25 3.79 -11.97
CA PRO A 45 -19.74 3.37 -10.67
C PRO A 45 -20.19 4.25 -9.49
N GLY A 46 -20.67 5.48 -9.75
CA GLY A 46 -21.15 6.39 -8.71
C GLY A 46 -20.04 6.93 -7.79
N VAL A 47 -18.77 6.76 -8.18
CA VAL A 47 -17.59 7.20 -7.43
C VAL A 47 -16.73 8.12 -8.27
N THR A 48 -16.16 9.14 -7.62
CA THR A 48 -15.35 10.18 -8.27
C THR A 48 -14.02 10.40 -7.55
N GLY A 49 -13.14 11.19 -8.16
CA GLY A 49 -11.84 11.52 -7.60
C GLY A 49 -10.96 10.28 -7.40
N THR A 50 -10.23 10.25 -6.28
CA THR A 50 -9.27 9.18 -6.00
C THR A 50 -9.90 7.79 -5.91
N GLN A 51 -11.17 7.69 -5.47
CA GLN A 51 -11.85 6.41 -5.33
C GLN A 51 -12.04 5.67 -6.67
N SER A 52 -12.10 6.39 -7.80
CA SER A 52 -12.34 5.79 -9.12
C SER A 52 -11.08 5.56 -9.95
N GLU A 53 -9.88 5.93 -9.46
CA GLU A 53 -8.62 5.83 -10.23
C GLU A 53 -8.27 4.42 -10.70
N LEU A 54 -8.75 3.38 -10.00
CA LEU A 54 -8.53 1.97 -10.32
C LEU A 54 -9.68 1.32 -11.09
N LEU A 55 -10.77 2.04 -11.35
CA LEU A 55 -11.87 1.59 -12.20
C LEU A 55 -11.54 1.84 -13.67
N THR A 56 -10.45 1.24 -14.15
CA THR A 56 -9.98 1.38 -15.53
C THR A 56 -9.30 0.11 -16.00
N SER A 57 -9.43 -0.21 -17.30
CA SER A 57 -8.80 -1.40 -17.90
C SER A 57 -7.28 -1.42 -17.73
N LYS A 58 -6.64 -0.27 -17.43
CA LYS A 58 -5.22 -0.20 -17.05
C LYS A 58 -4.89 -0.95 -15.77
N ALA A 59 -5.81 -1.04 -14.82
CA ALA A 59 -5.61 -1.79 -13.57
C ALA A 59 -5.66 -3.31 -13.79
N TYR A 60 -6.26 -3.76 -14.91
CA TYR A 60 -6.36 -5.18 -15.21
C TYR A 60 -4.98 -5.81 -15.40
N SER A 61 -4.76 -6.91 -14.68
CA SER A 61 -3.45 -7.58 -14.63
C SER A 61 -3.29 -8.70 -15.64
N LYS A 62 -4.23 -8.84 -16.57
CA LYS A 62 -4.19 -9.82 -17.67
C LYS A 62 -4.13 -11.27 -17.20
N ILE A 63 -4.56 -11.53 -15.97
CA ILE A 63 -4.68 -12.88 -15.39
C ILE A 63 -6.02 -13.46 -15.85
N LYS A 64 -5.99 -14.25 -16.92
CA LYS A 64 -7.20 -14.89 -17.47
C LYS A 64 -7.80 -15.87 -16.46
N GLY A 65 -9.13 -15.87 -16.36
CA GLY A 65 -9.88 -16.76 -15.46
C GLY A 65 -9.73 -16.45 -13.97
N ALA A 66 -9.18 -15.28 -13.62
CA ALA A 66 -9.09 -14.81 -12.23
C ALA A 66 -10.46 -14.52 -11.63
N VAL A 67 -11.44 -14.12 -12.44
CA VAL A 67 -12.85 -13.99 -12.06
C VAL A 67 -13.63 -14.96 -12.93
N LYS A 68 -14.47 -15.78 -12.30
CA LYS A 68 -15.38 -16.69 -12.99
C LYS A 68 -16.79 -16.44 -12.50
N PHE A 69 -17.71 -16.31 -13.45
CA PHE A 69 -19.13 -16.40 -13.17
C PHE A 69 -19.46 -17.87 -12.88
N ASP A 70 -20.05 -18.16 -11.72
CA ASP A 70 -20.42 -19.51 -11.33
C ASP A 70 -21.90 -19.76 -11.63
N SER A 71 -22.80 -19.05 -10.93
CA SER A 71 -24.25 -19.22 -11.05
C SER A 71 -25.03 -17.94 -10.75
N ILE A 72 -26.32 -17.99 -11.08
CA ILE A 72 -27.33 -17.07 -10.54
C ILE A 72 -27.99 -17.81 -9.38
N SER A 73 -27.77 -17.33 -8.16
CA SER A 73 -28.35 -17.92 -6.95
C SER A 73 -29.78 -17.44 -6.68
N GLY A 74 -30.22 -16.36 -7.33
CA GLY A 74 -31.59 -15.87 -7.18
C GLY A 74 -31.97 -14.75 -8.14
N LEU A 75 -33.27 -14.64 -8.40
CA LEU A 75 -33.90 -13.58 -9.17
C LEU A 75 -35.20 -13.18 -8.48
N GLN A 76 -35.38 -11.88 -8.25
CA GLN A 76 -36.59 -11.32 -7.66
C GLN A 76 -37.01 -10.10 -8.45
N TYR A 77 -38.19 -10.14 -9.07
CA TYR A 77 -38.81 -8.95 -9.68
C TYR A 77 -39.51 -8.12 -8.61
N ASP A 78 -39.58 -6.80 -8.82
CA ASP A 78 -40.52 -5.97 -8.05
C ASP A 78 -41.97 -6.19 -8.53
N LYS A 79 -42.95 -5.67 -7.78
CA LYS A 79 -44.38 -5.81 -8.05
C LYS A 79 -44.81 -5.40 -9.46
N ASP A 80 -44.17 -4.38 -10.03
CA ASP A 80 -44.49 -3.87 -11.36
C ASP A 80 -43.65 -4.55 -12.48
N ASP A 81 -42.81 -5.54 -12.12
CA ASP A 81 -41.86 -6.26 -12.97
C ASP A 81 -40.85 -5.37 -13.72
N ASP A 82 -40.83 -4.06 -13.49
CA ASP A 82 -39.96 -3.09 -14.17
C ASP A 82 -38.56 -3.00 -13.58
N SER A 83 -38.37 -3.55 -12.38
CA SER A 83 -37.04 -3.75 -11.79
C SER A 83 -36.88 -5.18 -11.29
N ALA A 84 -35.63 -5.64 -11.26
CA ALA A 84 -35.30 -6.95 -10.72
C ALA A 84 -33.98 -6.92 -9.96
N THR A 85 -33.88 -7.76 -8.94
CA THR A 85 -32.67 -8.04 -8.17
C THR A 85 -32.15 -9.41 -8.57
N VAL A 86 -30.92 -9.46 -9.06
CA VAL A 86 -30.22 -10.69 -9.48
C VAL A 86 -29.08 -10.96 -8.51
N ASN A 87 -29.12 -12.12 -7.86
CA ASN A 87 -28.02 -12.61 -7.01
C ASN A 87 -27.10 -13.49 -7.85
N VAL A 88 -25.81 -13.18 -7.81
CA VAL A 88 -24.78 -13.91 -8.57
C VAL A 88 -23.69 -14.46 -7.66
N ASP A 89 -23.25 -15.65 -7.99
CA ASP A 89 -22.12 -16.31 -7.33
C ASP A 89 -20.91 -16.27 -8.27
N LEU A 90 -19.78 -15.82 -7.74
CA LEU A 90 -18.53 -15.64 -8.45
C LEU A 90 -17.41 -16.40 -7.75
N LEU A 91 -16.44 -16.86 -8.52
CA LEU A 91 -15.15 -17.35 -8.00
C LEU A 91 -14.04 -16.39 -8.40
N VAL A 92 -13.47 -15.70 -7.42
CA VAL A 92 -12.35 -14.75 -7.59
C VAL A 92 -11.08 -15.38 -7.04
N SER A 93 -10.20 -15.82 -7.93
CA SER A 93 -8.97 -16.55 -7.58
C SER A 93 -9.23 -17.74 -6.64
N GLY A 94 -10.34 -18.45 -6.85
CA GLY A 94 -10.77 -19.58 -6.01
C GLY A 94 -11.54 -19.18 -4.74
N HIS A 95 -11.74 -17.89 -4.47
CA HIS A 95 -12.54 -17.41 -3.34
C HIS A 95 -13.98 -17.17 -3.80
N PRO A 96 -15.00 -17.76 -3.12
CA PRO A 96 -16.39 -17.48 -3.43
C PRO A 96 -16.75 -16.04 -3.05
N MET A 97 -17.52 -15.39 -3.92
CA MET A 97 -18.07 -14.05 -3.71
C MET A 97 -19.51 -14.02 -4.21
N GLU A 98 -20.41 -13.65 -3.32
CA GLU A 98 -21.81 -13.39 -3.65
C GLU A 98 -22.00 -11.89 -3.89
N ALA A 99 -22.80 -11.54 -4.89
CA ALA A 99 -23.15 -10.16 -5.18
C ALA A 99 -24.62 -10.02 -5.57
N GLU A 100 -25.23 -8.93 -5.09
CA GLU A 100 -26.59 -8.53 -5.45
C GLU A 100 -26.50 -7.40 -6.49
N LEU A 101 -27.16 -7.60 -7.65
CA LEU A 101 -27.18 -6.63 -8.73
C LEU A 101 -28.63 -6.26 -9.08
N LYS A 102 -28.96 -4.97 -8.97
CA LYS A 102 -30.25 -4.43 -9.36
C LYS A 102 -30.22 -4.03 -10.83
N VAL A 103 -31.30 -4.36 -11.54
CA VAL A 103 -31.54 -3.97 -12.91
C VAL A 103 -32.90 -3.30 -13.06
N GLU A 104 -33.01 -2.46 -14.08
CA GLU A 104 -34.28 -1.81 -14.46
C GLU A 104 -34.53 -2.05 -15.94
N SER A 105 -35.79 -2.33 -16.27
CA SER A 105 -36.24 -2.55 -17.63
C SER A 105 -36.49 -1.20 -18.33
N TYR A 106 -36.21 -1.16 -19.63
CA TYR A 106 -36.52 -0.01 -20.48
C TYR A 106 -36.88 -0.46 -21.89
N THR A 107 -37.62 0.38 -22.60
CA THR A 107 -37.95 0.15 -24.00
C THR A 107 -36.95 0.90 -24.87
N ASN A 108 -36.23 0.18 -25.74
CA ASN A 108 -35.29 0.81 -26.66
C ASN A 108 -36.00 1.49 -27.85
N ASN A 109 -35.23 2.17 -28.72
CA ASN A 109 -35.76 2.88 -29.89
C ASN A 109 -36.50 1.98 -30.92
N PHE A 110 -36.37 0.66 -30.80
CA PHE A 110 -37.05 -0.33 -31.65
C PHE A 110 -38.30 -0.94 -30.98
N GLY A 111 -38.71 -0.42 -29.82
CA GLY A 111 -39.85 -0.95 -29.07
C GLY A 111 -39.57 -2.25 -28.32
N LEU A 112 -38.29 -2.67 -28.20
CA LEU A 112 -37.91 -3.90 -27.52
C LEU A 112 -37.59 -3.62 -26.05
N ARG A 113 -38.12 -4.46 -25.16
CA ARG A 113 -37.75 -4.46 -23.74
C ARG A 113 -36.28 -4.89 -23.58
N LYS A 114 -35.53 -4.10 -22.83
CA LYS A 114 -34.11 -4.29 -22.49
C LYS A 114 -33.93 -4.02 -21.00
N TRP A 115 -32.78 -4.39 -20.47
CA TRP A 115 -32.43 -4.13 -19.07
C TRP A 115 -31.14 -3.32 -18.98
N LYS A 116 -31.04 -2.49 -17.95
CA LYS A 116 -29.82 -1.77 -17.58
C LYS A 116 -29.45 -2.11 -16.13
N ILE A 117 -28.16 -2.17 -15.86
CA ILE A 117 -27.63 -2.40 -14.51
C ILE A 117 -27.68 -1.08 -13.74
N LEU A 118 -28.18 -1.11 -12.51
CA LEU A 118 -28.26 0.06 -11.62
C LEU A 118 -27.16 0.08 -10.57
N THR A 119 -26.77 -1.09 -10.05
CA THR A 119 -25.77 -1.21 -8.99
C THR A 119 -24.46 -1.75 -9.54
N PRO A 120 -23.32 -1.06 -9.35
CA PRO A 120 -22.04 -1.53 -9.86
C PRO A 120 -21.45 -2.64 -8.97
N LEU A 121 -20.75 -3.60 -9.58
CA LEU A 121 -20.07 -4.68 -8.87
C LEU A 121 -18.68 -4.21 -8.40
N LEU A 122 -18.61 -3.57 -7.24
CA LEU A 122 -17.37 -2.97 -6.72
C LEU A 122 -16.92 -3.60 -5.40
N VAL A 123 -15.62 -3.62 -5.20
CA VAL A 123 -14.93 -3.98 -3.95
C VAL A 123 -14.25 -2.72 -3.42
N GLN A 124 -14.53 -2.37 -2.17
CA GLN A 124 -13.81 -1.31 -1.50
C GLN A 124 -12.45 -1.82 -1.03
N VAL A 125 -11.38 -1.13 -1.39
CA VAL A 125 -10.00 -1.48 -1.04
C VAL A 125 -9.34 -0.31 -0.32
N GLN A 126 -8.80 -0.57 0.86
CA GLN A 126 -7.99 0.38 1.62
C GLN A 126 -6.52 0.11 1.29
N ILE A 127 -5.88 1.05 0.61
CA ILE A 127 -4.44 1.01 0.32
C ILE A 127 -3.72 1.84 1.38
N TYR A 128 -2.91 1.18 2.20
CA TYR A 128 -2.16 1.83 3.27
C TYR A 128 -0.92 2.52 2.73
N ARG A 129 -0.69 3.74 3.22
CA ARG A 129 0.52 4.52 2.98
C ARG A 129 1.68 3.95 3.80
N HIS A 130 2.90 4.24 3.37
CA HIS A 130 4.11 3.84 4.08
C HIS A 130 5.25 4.83 3.83
N ALA A 131 6.12 5.04 4.82
CA ALA A 131 7.22 6.02 4.78
C ALA A 131 8.22 5.79 3.62
N TYR A 132 8.31 4.55 3.12
CA TYR A 132 9.23 4.15 2.04
C TYR A 132 8.57 3.98 0.67
N LEU A 133 7.28 4.32 0.54
CA LEU A 133 6.50 4.09 -0.66
C LEU A 133 6.09 5.42 -1.32
N SER A 134 6.43 5.62 -2.60
CA SER A 134 5.93 6.76 -3.38
C SER A 134 4.62 6.46 -4.09
N SER A 135 4.48 5.26 -4.65
CA SER A 135 3.31 4.84 -5.41
C SER A 135 3.24 3.31 -5.50
N TYR A 136 2.05 2.80 -5.80
CA TYR A 136 1.87 1.45 -6.30
C TYR A 136 1.56 1.51 -7.79
N LYS A 137 2.22 0.65 -8.57
CA LYS A 137 1.74 0.29 -9.89
C LYS A 137 0.86 -0.94 -9.77
N ILE A 138 -0.42 -0.78 -10.11
CA ILE A 138 -1.46 -1.81 -10.04
C ILE A 138 -1.86 -2.14 -11.48
N GLY A 139 -1.47 -3.32 -11.96
CA GLY A 139 -1.44 -3.60 -13.40
C GLY A 139 -0.53 -2.60 -14.12
N SER A 140 -1.14 -1.69 -14.90
CA SER A 140 -0.47 -0.55 -15.53
C SER A 140 -0.96 0.81 -15.03
N ALA A 141 -1.93 0.84 -14.10
CA ALA A 141 -2.34 2.06 -13.42
C ALA A 141 -1.32 2.42 -12.33
N ILE A 142 -1.07 3.72 -12.13
CA ILE A 142 -0.17 4.21 -11.09
C ILE A 142 -1.00 4.96 -10.06
N VAL A 143 -0.93 4.48 -8.82
CA VAL A 143 -1.62 5.06 -7.68
C VAL A 143 -0.60 5.78 -6.82
N ASN A 144 -0.68 7.11 -6.78
CA ASN A 144 0.28 7.94 -6.06
C ASN A 144 -0.07 8.02 -4.58
N MET A 145 0.89 7.74 -3.70
CA MET A 145 0.69 7.81 -2.25
C MET A 145 1.05 9.19 -1.69
N LYS A 146 0.71 10.27 -2.42
CA LYS A 146 1.03 11.66 -2.02
C LYS A 146 0.30 12.03 -0.72
N SER A 147 0.98 11.95 0.43
CA SER A 147 0.82 12.74 1.67
C SER A 147 1.69 12.13 2.78
N GLN A 148 2.27 12.99 3.61
CA GLN A 148 3.37 12.71 4.55
C GLN A 148 2.95 12.27 5.95
N ASP A 149 1.64 12.18 6.22
CA ASP A 149 1.22 11.50 7.43
C ASP A 149 1.57 10.03 7.24
N HIS A 150 2.60 9.58 7.96
CA HIS A 150 3.26 8.28 7.80
C HIS A 150 2.30 7.09 7.91
N TYR A 151 1.08 7.35 8.40
CA TYR A 151 0.06 6.37 8.69
C TYR A 151 -1.30 6.87 8.21
N GLY A 152 -1.90 6.12 7.30
CA GLY A 152 -3.23 6.36 6.77
C GLY A 152 -3.53 5.43 5.61
N SER A 153 -4.81 5.27 5.30
CA SER A 153 -5.24 4.54 4.11
C SER A 153 -5.97 5.46 3.16
N VAL A 154 -5.90 5.14 1.88
CA VAL A 154 -6.74 5.75 0.85
C VAL A 154 -7.70 4.69 0.36
N SER A 155 -8.99 5.03 0.36
CA SER A 155 -10.04 4.15 -0.14
C SER A 155 -10.10 4.23 -1.66
N TYR A 156 -10.05 3.07 -2.31
CA TYR A 156 -10.30 2.90 -3.74
C TYR A 156 -11.48 1.96 -3.93
N MET A 157 -12.21 2.16 -5.02
CA MET A 157 -13.12 1.15 -5.55
C MET A 157 -12.40 0.39 -6.66
N MET A 158 -12.54 -0.93 -6.64
CA MET A 158 -11.95 -1.83 -7.63
C MET A 158 -13.02 -2.82 -8.07
N TYR A 159 -12.94 -3.29 -9.32
CA TYR A 159 -13.70 -4.47 -9.70
C TYR A 159 -13.14 -5.71 -8.97
N PRO A 160 -13.96 -6.76 -8.74
CA PRO A 160 -13.43 -8.00 -8.20
C PRO A 160 -12.39 -8.58 -9.17
N GLY A 161 -11.29 -9.12 -8.64
CA GLY A 161 -10.22 -9.65 -9.47
C GLY A 161 -8.89 -9.86 -8.77
N VAL A 162 -7.88 -10.22 -9.56
CA VAL A 162 -6.49 -10.33 -9.12
C VAL A 162 -5.67 -9.27 -9.80
N TYR A 163 -4.93 -8.52 -8.98
CA TYR A 163 -4.17 -7.36 -9.38
C TYR A 163 -2.68 -7.60 -9.13
N ASN A 164 -1.87 -7.37 -10.16
CA ASN A 164 -0.43 -7.33 -10.05
C ASN A 164 -0.05 -6.01 -9.39
N ILE A 165 0.69 -6.09 -8.29
CA ILE A 165 1.11 -4.91 -7.53
C ILE A 165 2.62 -4.80 -7.49
N GLU A 166 3.10 -3.60 -7.79
CA GLU A 166 4.52 -3.27 -7.81
C GLU A 166 4.71 -1.99 -6.97
N PRO A 167 5.26 -2.10 -5.75
CA PRO A 167 5.57 -0.92 -4.95
C PRO A 167 6.74 -0.15 -5.57
N THR A 168 6.65 1.17 -5.56
CA THR A 168 7.73 2.07 -5.99
C THR A 168 8.33 2.75 -4.78
N SER A 169 9.66 2.67 -4.64
CA SER A 169 10.38 3.32 -3.53
C SER A 169 10.13 4.83 -3.50
N ILE A 170 10.12 5.40 -2.30
CA ILE A 170 10.08 6.85 -2.10
C ILE A 170 11.34 7.52 -2.68
N ASN A 171 12.49 6.88 -2.52
CA ASN A 171 13.77 7.30 -3.07
C ASN A 171 14.68 6.07 -3.26
N SER A 172 14.79 5.61 -4.51
CA SER A 172 15.55 4.40 -4.87
C SER A 172 17.06 4.53 -4.66
N GLN A 173 17.59 5.74 -4.51
CA GLN A 173 18.99 5.95 -4.17
C GLN A 173 19.30 5.43 -2.77
N TYR A 174 18.39 5.63 -1.81
CA TYR A 174 18.62 5.32 -0.39
C TYR A 174 17.87 4.08 0.09
N VAL A 175 16.71 3.78 -0.48
CA VAL A 175 15.89 2.63 -0.06
C VAL A 175 15.40 1.86 -1.28
N LYS A 176 15.61 0.55 -1.26
CA LYS A 176 14.98 -0.38 -2.20
C LYS A 176 13.67 -0.86 -1.60
N VAL A 177 12.66 -0.93 -2.46
CA VAL A 177 11.38 -1.56 -2.14
C VAL A 177 11.10 -2.60 -3.20
N ALA A 178 10.80 -3.82 -2.78
CA ALA A 178 10.52 -4.95 -3.67
C ALA A 178 9.24 -5.67 -3.22
N PRO A 179 8.44 -6.25 -4.14
CA PRO A 179 7.26 -7.01 -3.75
C PRO A 179 7.65 -8.34 -3.07
N LYS A 180 7.09 -8.62 -1.89
CA LYS A 180 7.09 -9.96 -1.26
C LYS A 180 6.13 -10.88 -2.02
N HIS A 181 4.96 -10.35 -2.37
CA HIS A 181 3.96 -10.98 -3.21
C HIS A 181 3.49 -9.99 -4.26
N ASN A 182 3.42 -10.41 -5.52
CA ASN A 182 3.03 -9.54 -6.61
C ASN A 182 1.54 -9.62 -6.95
N LYS A 183 0.74 -10.42 -6.23
CA LYS A 183 -0.70 -10.61 -6.50
C LYS A 183 -1.53 -10.19 -5.31
N PHE A 184 -2.42 -9.22 -5.53
CA PHE A 184 -3.44 -8.78 -4.60
C PHE A 184 -4.82 -9.25 -5.09
N VAL A 185 -5.64 -9.81 -4.20
CA VAL A 185 -6.98 -10.30 -4.54
C VAL A 185 -8.02 -9.30 -4.02
N ALA A 186 -8.70 -8.61 -4.92
CA ALA A 186 -9.86 -7.77 -4.58
C ALA A 186 -11.11 -8.66 -4.60
N VAL A 187 -11.54 -9.10 -3.43
CA VAL A 187 -12.75 -9.92 -3.26
C VAL A 187 -13.42 -9.53 -1.95
N VAL A 188 -14.73 -9.33 -1.96
CA VAL A 188 -15.49 -9.20 -0.71
C VAL A 188 -15.55 -10.60 -0.11
N LYS A 189 -14.88 -10.81 1.03
CA LYS A 189 -15.05 -12.06 1.76
C LYS A 189 -16.51 -12.15 2.21
N SER A 190 -17.24 -13.15 1.70
CA SER A 190 -18.60 -13.43 2.15
C SER A 190 -18.63 -13.54 3.67
N ARG A 191 -19.71 -13.04 4.28
CA ARG A 191 -19.95 -13.11 5.72
C ARG A 191 -20.07 -14.58 6.12
N THR A 192 -18.96 -15.21 6.52
CA THR A 192 -19.06 -16.35 7.44
C THR A 192 -19.75 -15.84 8.70
N SER A 193 -20.80 -16.53 9.14
CA SER A 193 -21.89 -16.11 10.04
C SER A 193 -21.52 -15.68 11.48
N THR A 194 -20.34 -15.11 11.71
CA THR A 194 -19.83 -14.67 13.01
C THR A 194 -19.34 -13.21 13.01
N ALA A 195 -19.29 -12.53 11.86
CA ALA A 195 -18.91 -11.12 11.81
C ALA A 195 -20.09 -10.23 12.24
N ALA A 196 -19.86 -9.39 13.26
CA ALA A 196 -20.84 -8.45 13.79
C ALA A 196 -21.45 -7.59 12.68
N VAL A 197 -22.78 -7.42 12.72
CA VAL A 197 -23.52 -6.50 11.88
C VAL A 197 -22.91 -5.09 12.04
N GLY A 198 -22.34 -4.54 10.98
CA GLY A 198 -21.74 -3.21 10.97
C GLY A 198 -20.22 -3.13 10.78
N ALA A 199 -19.49 -4.24 10.63
CA ALA A 199 -18.08 -4.18 10.22
C ALA A 199 -17.96 -3.78 8.74
N PRO A 200 -17.08 -2.81 8.39
CA PRO A 200 -16.93 -2.37 7.01
C PRO A 200 -16.30 -3.47 6.13
N THR A 201 -16.95 -3.80 5.01
CA THR A 201 -16.55 -4.82 4.02
C THR A 201 -15.49 -4.29 3.06
N TYR A 202 -14.35 -3.84 3.57
CA TYR A 202 -13.20 -3.47 2.73
C TYR A 202 -12.07 -4.51 2.80
N VAL A 203 -11.25 -4.54 1.74
CA VAL A 203 -10.03 -5.35 1.67
C VAL A 203 -8.82 -4.45 1.89
N ASN A 204 -7.86 -4.90 2.70
CA ASN A 204 -6.66 -4.13 2.99
C ASN A 204 -5.49 -4.55 2.11
N LEU A 205 -4.86 -3.57 1.46
CA LEU A 205 -3.53 -3.68 0.90
C LEU A 205 -2.56 -3.01 1.88
N ASN A 206 -2.02 -3.81 2.80
CA ASN A 206 -1.03 -3.36 3.78
C ASN A 206 0.38 -3.46 3.20
N PHE A 207 1.20 -2.41 3.36
CA PHE A 207 2.53 -2.37 2.77
C PHE A 207 3.42 -3.52 3.26
N ASP A 208 3.53 -3.75 4.58
CA ASP A 208 4.46 -4.74 5.16
C ASP A 208 4.13 -6.19 4.74
N SER A 209 2.86 -6.44 4.38
CA SER A 209 2.39 -7.74 3.92
C SER A 209 2.76 -8.02 2.45
N TYR A 210 2.99 -6.97 1.65
CA TYR A 210 3.20 -7.08 0.20
C TYR A 210 4.56 -6.56 -0.28
N ALA A 211 5.28 -5.80 0.54
CA ALA A 211 6.55 -5.20 0.19
C ALA A 211 7.64 -5.52 1.23
N ALA A 212 8.87 -5.62 0.74
CA ALA A 212 10.09 -5.68 1.53
C ALA A 212 10.86 -4.38 1.32
N VAL A 213 11.56 -3.95 2.37
CA VAL A 213 12.33 -2.71 2.41
C VAL A 213 13.78 -3.06 2.73
N GLU A 214 14.70 -2.54 1.93
CA GLU A 214 16.13 -2.74 2.16
C GLU A 214 16.89 -1.40 2.03
N PRO A 215 17.75 -1.05 2.99
CA PRO A 215 18.64 0.09 2.86
C PRO A 215 19.69 -0.16 1.77
N THR A 216 19.97 0.85 0.95
CA THR A 216 21.04 0.77 -0.07
C THR A 216 22.42 1.05 0.53
N GLU A 217 23.49 0.78 -0.22
CA GLU A 217 24.84 1.20 0.15
C GLU A 217 24.97 2.73 0.33
N ALA A 218 24.23 3.52 -0.47
CA ALA A 218 24.21 4.98 -0.30
C ALA A 218 23.55 5.39 1.02
N ALA A 219 22.50 4.69 1.46
CA ALA A 219 21.94 4.90 2.79
C ALA A 219 22.91 4.48 3.90
N LYS A 220 23.58 3.34 3.77
CA LYS A 220 24.59 2.90 4.76
C LYS A 220 25.68 3.95 4.94
N ALA A 221 26.25 4.43 3.83
CA ALA A 221 27.30 5.46 3.86
C ALA A 221 26.78 6.79 4.43
N TRP A 222 25.59 7.24 4.01
CA TRP A 222 24.99 8.48 4.49
C TRP A 222 24.70 8.41 6.00
N VAL A 223 24.07 7.34 6.48
CA VAL A 223 23.76 7.18 7.91
C VAL A 223 25.02 7.04 8.75
N LEU A 224 26.02 6.31 8.28
CA LEU A 224 27.31 6.23 8.98
C LEU A 224 27.89 7.63 9.19
N GLN A 225 27.90 8.47 8.15
CA GLN A 225 28.34 9.85 8.28
C GLN A 225 27.52 10.64 9.32
N GLN A 226 26.18 10.49 9.32
CA GLN A 226 25.33 11.15 10.31
C GLN A 226 25.64 10.69 11.74
N ILE A 227 25.86 9.39 11.96
CA ILE A 227 26.27 8.85 13.26
C ILE A 227 27.64 9.38 13.67
N GLN A 228 28.60 9.42 12.75
CA GLN A 228 29.92 9.98 13.03
C GLN A 228 29.86 11.45 13.44
N ASP A 229 29.07 12.26 12.72
CA ASP A 229 28.89 13.68 13.02
C ASP A 229 28.20 13.87 14.38
N LYS A 230 27.24 13.00 14.70
CA LYS A 230 26.55 12.98 15.99
C LYS A 230 27.46 12.60 17.15
N VAL A 231 28.33 11.61 16.97
CA VAL A 231 29.36 11.22 17.95
C VAL A 231 30.35 12.35 18.16
N LYS A 232 30.77 13.06 17.11
CA LYS A 232 31.66 14.22 17.24
C LYS A 232 31.00 15.37 18.00
N ASP A 233 29.73 15.65 17.72
CA ASP A 233 28.98 16.69 18.42
C ASP A 233 28.83 16.36 19.91
N CYS A 234 28.38 15.14 20.25
CA CYS A 234 28.24 14.69 21.64
C CYS A 234 29.58 14.43 22.35
N GLY A 235 30.65 14.19 21.61
CA GLY A 235 32.02 14.09 22.12
C GLY A 235 32.73 15.45 22.20
N SER A 236 32.01 16.54 21.96
CA SER A 236 32.47 17.91 22.19
C SER A 236 31.73 18.53 23.37
N PHE A 237 32.43 19.28 24.22
CA PHE A 237 31.82 19.84 25.42
C PHE A 237 30.64 20.78 25.13
N ALA A 238 30.75 21.60 24.09
CA ALA A 238 29.68 22.52 23.70
C ALA A 238 28.50 21.78 23.04
N GLY A 239 28.77 20.82 22.15
CA GLY A 239 27.73 20.03 21.48
C GLY A 239 26.94 19.16 22.47
N ALA A 240 27.64 18.44 23.36
CA ALA A 240 27.03 17.62 24.40
C ALA A 240 26.04 18.39 25.30
N LYS A 241 26.37 19.64 25.64
CA LYS A 241 25.50 20.52 26.45
C LYS A 241 24.34 21.10 25.67
N ARG A 242 24.51 21.32 24.36
CA ARG A 242 23.48 21.93 23.50
C ARG A 242 22.45 20.90 23.02
N ASP A 243 22.89 19.69 22.70
CA ASP A 243 22.03 18.68 22.10
C ASP A 243 21.52 17.69 23.18
N HIS A 244 20.22 17.82 23.48
CA HIS A 244 19.51 16.99 24.45
C HIS A 244 19.34 15.52 24.02
N SER A 245 19.70 15.16 22.79
CA SER A 245 19.72 13.76 22.35
C SER A 245 21.05 13.05 22.62
N CYS A 246 22.13 13.73 23.06
CA CYS A 246 23.35 13.06 23.56
C CYS A 246 23.11 12.19 24.82
N PRO A 247 24.07 11.35 25.25
CA PRO A 247 24.00 10.65 26.53
C PRO A 247 24.00 11.60 27.74
N LEU A 248 23.48 11.15 28.89
CA LEU A 248 23.42 11.99 30.10
C LEU A 248 24.81 12.23 30.71
N GLU A 249 25.68 11.23 30.63
CA GLU A 249 27.00 11.22 31.27
C GLU A 249 27.96 12.20 30.60
N VAL A 250 27.76 12.52 29.30
CA VAL A 250 28.56 13.52 28.58
C VAL A 250 28.04 14.95 28.78
N ARG A 251 26.79 15.12 29.23
CA ARG A 251 26.16 16.44 29.45
C ARG A 251 26.07 16.87 30.91
N GLY A 252 26.52 16.03 31.84
CA GLY A 252 26.45 16.28 33.28
C GLY A 252 27.07 17.63 33.66
N ASN A 253 26.53 18.25 34.72
CA ASN A 253 27.05 19.55 35.20
C ASN A 253 28.45 19.44 35.81
N ASP A 254 28.78 18.25 36.30
CA ASP A 254 30.05 17.84 36.88
C ASP A 254 31.09 17.41 35.83
N VAL A 255 30.71 17.33 34.55
CA VAL A 255 31.63 17.05 33.44
C VAL A 255 32.53 18.26 33.20
N ALA A 256 33.84 18.04 33.21
CA ALA A 256 34.85 19.06 32.94
C ALA A 256 35.29 19.07 31.46
N SER A 257 35.38 17.89 30.83
CA SER A 257 35.69 17.76 29.40
C SER A 257 35.22 16.42 28.84
N VAL A 258 34.95 16.39 27.54
CA VAL A 258 34.66 15.16 26.78
C VAL A 258 35.53 15.11 25.53
N GLN A 259 35.90 13.90 25.12
CA GLN A 259 36.68 13.66 23.90
C GLN A 259 36.25 12.36 23.23
N VAL A 260 36.07 12.39 21.91
CA VAL A 260 35.87 11.16 21.13
C VAL A 260 37.15 10.34 21.15
N LYS A 261 37.07 9.12 21.67
CA LYS A 261 38.16 8.13 21.63
C LYS A 261 38.04 7.22 20.41
N THR A 262 36.84 6.73 20.14
CA THR A 262 36.55 5.86 19.00
C THR A 262 35.35 6.38 18.24
N LEU A 263 35.51 6.51 16.93
CA LEU A 263 34.47 6.86 15.98
C LEU A 263 34.10 5.60 15.17
N PRO A 264 32.81 5.29 14.94
CA PRO A 264 32.43 4.13 14.15
C PRO A 264 32.95 4.25 12.71
N ASP A 265 33.71 3.25 12.26
CA ASP A 265 34.16 3.08 10.87
C ASP A 265 33.14 2.32 10.02
N GLN A 266 32.24 1.58 10.67
CA GLN A 266 31.10 0.89 10.07
C GLN A 266 29.88 0.95 10.99
N LEU A 267 28.70 0.69 10.40
CA LEU A 267 27.46 0.54 11.17
C LEU A 267 27.46 -0.81 11.89
N LYS A 268 27.06 -0.81 13.15
CA LYS A 268 26.78 -2.03 13.92
C LYS A 268 25.62 -2.81 13.30
N SER A 269 24.56 -2.09 12.92
CA SER A 269 23.41 -2.63 12.19
C SER A 269 22.71 -1.55 11.39
N ILE A 270 21.99 -1.96 10.35
CA ILE A 270 21.04 -1.13 9.60
C ILE A 270 20.00 -2.04 8.95
N GLU A 271 18.77 -1.95 9.43
CA GLU A 271 17.72 -2.89 9.05
C GLU A 271 16.34 -2.24 9.13
N TYR A 272 15.41 -2.78 8.34
CA TYR A 272 14.01 -2.39 8.42
C TYR A 272 13.34 -3.14 9.59
N VAL A 273 12.70 -2.38 10.49
CA VAL A 273 12.02 -2.89 11.67
C VAL A 273 10.52 -2.81 11.45
N GLU A 274 9.88 -3.93 11.13
CA GLU A 274 8.42 -3.98 10.85
C GLU A 274 7.57 -3.42 12.01
N LYS A 275 8.02 -3.59 13.26
CA LYS A 275 7.28 -3.12 14.45
C LYS A 275 7.05 -1.61 14.48
N ASN A 276 7.99 -0.82 13.97
CA ASN A 276 7.90 0.64 13.97
C ASN A 276 7.76 1.23 12.55
N GLY A 277 7.77 0.37 11.51
CA GLY A 277 7.65 0.78 10.12
C GLY A 277 8.85 1.58 9.61
N LEU A 278 10.01 1.51 10.28
CA LEU A 278 11.17 2.33 9.99
C LEU A 278 12.47 1.51 9.86
N ILE A 279 13.43 2.05 9.12
CA ILE A 279 14.81 1.58 9.06
C ILE A 279 15.52 2.15 10.27
N GLU A 280 16.04 1.26 11.11
CA GLU A 280 16.88 1.62 12.25
C GLU A 280 18.35 1.32 11.93
N ALA A 281 19.22 2.22 12.35
CA ALA A 281 20.67 2.08 12.22
C ALA A 281 21.35 2.32 13.58
N LYS A 282 22.43 1.58 13.80
CA LYS A 282 23.22 1.62 15.03
C LYS A 282 24.70 1.78 14.73
N GLY A 283 25.41 2.55 15.55
CA GLY A 283 26.86 2.69 15.47
C GLY A 283 27.47 2.79 16.85
N ASP A 284 28.53 2.01 17.08
CA ASP A 284 29.24 1.97 18.37
C ASP A 284 30.32 3.05 18.42
N ALA A 285 30.42 3.74 19.54
CA ALA A 285 31.40 4.79 19.76
C ALA A 285 31.93 4.74 21.20
N VAL A 286 33.11 5.32 21.40
CA VAL A 286 33.69 5.50 22.74
C VAL A 286 34.00 6.97 22.96
N ILE A 287 33.46 7.53 24.03
CA ILE A 287 33.72 8.91 24.45
C ILE A 287 34.37 8.88 25.82
N THR A 288 35.54 9.49 25.93
CA THR A 288 36.22 9.70 27.21
C THR A 288 35.59 10.89 27.91
N VAL A 289 35.09 10.69 29.12
CA VAL A 289 34.50 11.71 29.98
C VAL A 289 35.42 11.95 31.17
N ARG A 290 35.76 13.22 31.39
CA ARG A 290 36.50 13.66 32.58
C ARG A 290 35.59 14.51 33.46
N TYR A 291 35.49 14.10 34.71
CA TYR A 291 34.71 14.82 35.72
C TYR A 291 35.57 15.89 36.41
N GLY A 292 34.91 16.95 36.87
CA GLY A 292 35.51 18.01 37.66
C GLY A 292 35.99 17.52 39.03
N TYR A 293 36.44 18.43 39.88
CA TYR A 293 37.02 18.07 41.18
C TYR A 293 36.01 18.16 42.35
N SER A 294 34.72 18.07 42.05
CA SER A 294 33.64 18.18 43.02
C SER A 294 32.60 17.09 42.81
N GLY A 295 32.16 16.44 43.90
CA GLY A 295 31.17 15.36 43.86
C GLY A 295 31.78 13.96 43.98
N PRO A 296 30.95 12.90 43.90
CA PRO A 296 31.37 11.51 44.12
C PRO A 296 32.39 11.00 43.09
N SER A 297 32.30 11.44 41.83
CA SER A 297 33.17 11.02 40.72
C SER A 297 34.32 12.00 40.45
N ALA A 298 34.74 12.77 41.46
CA ALA A 298 35.68 13.85 41.29
C ALA A 298 37.05 13.39 40.75
N GLY A 299 37.48 13.97 39.63
CA GLY A 299 38.76 13.66 38.98
C GLY A 299 38.80 12.36 38.20
N GLU A 300 37.69 11.60 38.15
CA GLU A 300 37.59 10.38 37.36
C GLU A 300 37.67 10.67 35.85
N VAL A 301 38.29 9.73 35.12
CA VAL A 301 38.36 9.72 33.66
C VAL A 301 37.88 8.36 33.22
N ASN A 302 36.71 8.33 32.58
CA ASN A 302 36.03 7.10 32.21
C ASN A 302 35.84 7.05 30.70
N ASP A 303 36.17 5.91 30.09
CA ASP A 303 35.83 5.63 28.71
C ASP A 303 34.43 5.03 28.67
N MET A 304 33.49 5.78 28.11
CA MET A 304 32.09 5.36 28.03
C MET A 304 31.81 4.80 26.64
N GLU A 305 31.33 3.56 26.60
CA GLU A 305 30.87 2.90 25.38
C GLU A 305 29.40 3.25 25.13
N TYR A 306 29.08 3.66 23.91
CA TYR A 306 27.72 4.01 23.51
C TYR A 306 27.32 3.37 22.18
N THR A 307 26.03 3.11 21.99
CA THR A 307 25.46 2.67 20.71
C THR A 307 24.45 3.72 20.23
N ALA A 308 24.92 4.68 19.44
CA ALA A 308 24.06 5.67 18.81
C ALA A 308 23.00 4.97 17.95
N THR A 309 21.73 5.20 18.24
CA THR A 309 20.60 4.61 17.52
C THR A 309 19.79 5.69 16.81
N ALA A 310 19.50 5.45 15.53
CA ALA A 310 18.75 6.38 14.72
C ALA A 310 17.75 5.67 13.80
N SER A 311 16.62 6.31 13.53
CA SER A 311 15.66 5.91 12.51
C SER A 311 15.76 6.81 11.27
N ILE A 312 15.60 6.23 10.08
CA ILE A 312 15.63 6.93 8.81
C ILE A 312 14.20 7.13 8.29
N SER A 313 13.83 8.36 7.96
CA SER A 313 12.60 8.68 7.24
C SER A 313 12.89 9.57 6.03
N PHE A 314 11.87 10.05 5.35
CA PHE A 314 12.02 10.94 4.18
C PHE A 314 11.16 12.17 4.33
N ASP A 315 11.66 13.31 3.84
CA ASP A 315 10.92 14.57 3.83
C ASP A 315 10.03 14.76 2.60
N GLU A 316 9.40 15.94 2.51
CA GLU A 316 8.52 16.30 1.40
C GLU A 316 9.23 16.23 0.04
N GLN A 317 10.53 16.56 0.04
CA GLN A 317 11.41 16.55 -1.12
C GLN A 317 12.03 15.16 -1.35
N ARG A 318 11.58 14.15 -0.60
CA ARG A 318 12.04 12.76 -0.65
C ARG A 318 13.53 12.63 -0.35
N GLN A 319 14.09 13.56 0.42
CA GLN A 319 15.45 13.46 0.94
C GLN A 319 15.44 12.71 2.28
N PRO A 320 16.48 11.89 2.54
CA PRO A 320 16.55 11.15 3.79
C PRO A 320 16.68 12.11 4.98
N LYS A 321 15.96 11.81 6.05
CA LYS A 321 16.02 12.48 7.35
C LYS A 321 16.36 11.46 8.43
N ILE A 322 17.15 11.90 9.41
CA ILE A 322 17.51 11.09 10.57
C ILE A 322 16.74 11.58 11.79
N SER A 323 16.30 10.65 12.63
CA SER A 323 15.75 10.94 13.95
C SER A 323 16.48 10.09 14.97
N TRP A 324 17.06 10.74 15.99
CA TRP A 324 17.80 10.08 17.05
C TRP A 324 16.83 9.43 18.03
N THR A 325 16.95 8.12 18.23
CA THR A 325 16.04 7.35 19.08
C THR A 325 16.71 6.92 20.39
N GLY A 326 18.04 6.99 20.49
CA GLY A 326 18.77 6.70 21.72
C GLY A 326 20.29 6.58 21.54
N TRP A 327 20.95 6.19 22.63
CA TRP A 327 22.38 5.89 22.75
C TRP A 327 22.59 4.63 23.60
#